data_AF-A0A7X3SBG7-F1
#
_entry.id   AF-A0A7X3SBG7-F1
#
_cell.length_a   1.000
_cell.length_b   1.000
_cell.length_c   1.000
_cell.angle_alpha   90.00
_cell.angle_beta   90.00
_cell.angle_gamma   90.00
#
_symmetry.space_group_name_H-M   'P 1'
#
loop_
_entity.id
_entity.type
_entity.pdbx_description
1 polymer ?
#
loop_
_entity_poly.entity_id
_entity_poly.type
_entity_poly.pdbx_seq_one_letter_code
_entity_poly.pdbx_strand_id
1 'polypeptide(L)' 'MFHFVIALFKSPESLLQVMSQQDMKESIQEGDRIIIDEDGNASVNPLSPKVQRDFAHHVKTLKDI' A
#
# COMPACT_ATOMS: atom_id res chain seq x y z
N MET A 1 5.62 -1.34 -21.99
CA MET A 1 5.69 -1.95 -20.64
C MET A 1 5.94 -0.96 -19.50
N PHE A 2 6.74 0.12 -19.66
CA PHE A 2 6.99 1.09 -18.57
C PHE A 2 5.80 2.00 -18.17
N HIS A 3 4.71 2.05 -18.95
CA HIS A 3 3.57 2.93 -18.63
C HIS A 3 2.65 2.38 -17.53
N PHE A 4 2.62 1.07 -17.34
CA PHE A 4 1.72 0.44 -16.37
C PHE A 4 2.18 0.68 -14.93
N VAL A 5 3.49 0.54 -14.68
CA VAL A 5 4.09 0.86 -13.37
C VAL A 5 3.92 2.33 -13.00
N ILE A 6 3.97 3.27 -13.96
CA ILE A 6 3.77 4.68 -13.66
C ILE A 6 2.28 4.98 -13.42
N ALA A 7 1.36 4.30 -14.11
CA ALA A 7 -0.08 4.50 -13.96
C ALA A 7 -0.61 4.11 -12.56
N LEU A 8 -0.03 3.09 -11.93
CA LEU A 8 -0.37 2.67 -10.56
C LEU A 8 -0.14 3.78 -9.51
N PHE A 9 0.77 4.71 -9.77
CA PHE A 9 1.10 5.83 -8.88
C PHE A 9 0.49 7.18 -9.31
N LYS A 10 -0.28 7.22 -10.40
CA LYS A 10 -0.84 8.47 -10.93
C LYS A 10 -2.15 8.90 -10.26
N SER A 11 -2.82 8.01 -9.52
CA SER A 11 -4.08 8.36 -8.85
C SER A 11 -4.34 7.48 -7.62
N PRO A 12 -4.62 8.07 -6.44
CA PRO A 12 -4.99 7.32 -5.24
C PRO A 12 -6.27 6.49 -5.43
N GLU A 13 -7.19 6.91 -6.31
CA GLU A 13 -8.41 6.15 -6.61
C GLU A 13 -8.13 4.84 -7.34
N SER A 14 -7.15 4.83 -8.24
CA SER A 14 -6.80 3.62 -9.01
C SER A 14 -6.16 2.53 -8.14
N LEU A 15 -5.46 2.92 -7.08
CA LEU A 15 -4.87 2.00 -6.10
C LEU A 15 -5.96 1.44 -5.18
N LEU A 16 -6.91 2.27 -4.75
CA LEU A 16 -8.06 1.86 -3.94
C LEU A 16 -9.01 0.92 -4.69
N GLN A 17 -9.17 1.12 -6.01
CA GLN A 17 -10.06 0.28 -6.82
C GLN A 17 -9.52 -1.15 -7.03
N VAL A 18 -8.20 -1.33 -7.07
CA VAL A 18 -7.57 -2.67 -7.16
C VAL A 18 -7.69 -3.44 -5.83
N MET A 19 -7.82 -2.74 -4.70
CA MET A 19 -8.01 -3.36 -3.39
C MET A 19 -9.46 -3.84 -3.13
N SER A 20 -10.39 -3.64 -4.07
CA SER A 20 -11.81 -3.56 -3.69
C SER A 20 -12.55 -4.86 -3.41
N GLN A 21 -12.23 -6.06 -3.90
CA GLN A 21 -13.23 -7.14 -3.84
C GLN A 21 -12.70 -8.56 -3.70
N GLN A 22 -12.26 -8.97 -2.50
CA GLN A 22 -12.65 -10.23 -1.83
C GLN A 22 -11.64 -10.73 -0.78
N ASP A 23 -10.35 -10.39 -0.86
CA ASP A 23 -9.32 -11.04 -0.01
C ASP A 23 -8.99 -10.31 1.30
N MET A 24 -9.61 -9.16 1.57
CA MET A 24 -9.33 -8.35 2.76
C MET A 24 -10.12 -8.79 4.01
N LYS A 25 -10.43 -10.08 4.14
CA LYS A 25 -11.29 -10.60 5.21
C LYS A 25 -10.66 -11.75 6.00
N GLU A 26 -9.42 -11.59 6.44
CA GLU A 26 -9.00 -12.14 7.74
C GLU A 26 -7.73 -11.42 8.25
N SER A 27 -7.77 -11.00 9.51
CA SER A 27 -6.61 -10.52 10.29
C SER A 27 -5.99 -9.16 9.96
N ILE A 28 -6.77 -8.14 9.59
CA ILE A 28 -6.29 -6.75 9.75
C ILE A 28 -6.31 -6.40 11.24
N GLN A 29 -5.29 -6.85 11.97
CA GLN A 29 -4.97 -6.29 13.28
C GLN A 29 -4.46 -4.88 13.04
N GLU A 30 -5.14 -3.89 13.62
CA GLU A 30 -4.76 -2.47 13.61
C GLU A 30 -3.34 -2.31 14.18
N GLY A 31 -2.31 -2.44 13.35
CA GLY A 31 -0.93 -2.28 13.81
C GLY A 31 0.12 -2.90 12.90
N ASP A 32 -0.22 -3.96 12.17
CA ASP A 32 0.76 -4.67 11.36
C ASP A 32 1.12 -3.90 10.11
N ARG A 33 2.42 -3.89 9.80
CA ARG A 33 2.99 -3.18 8.64
C ARG A 33 2.88 -4.00 7.36
N ILE A 34 2.86 -5.33 7.49
CA ILE A 34 2.84 -6.29 6.39
C ILE A 34 1.63 -7.21 6.61
N ILE A 35 0.87 -7.42 5.55
CA ILE A 35 -0.25 -8.37 5.51
C ILE A 35 0.21 -9.55 4.67
N ILE A 36 -0.06 -10.76 5.16
CA ILE A 36 0.21 -12.00 4.43
C ILE A 36 -1.16 -12.60 4.11
N ASP A 37 -1.42 -12.86 2.84
CA ASP A 37 -2.66 -13.53 2.41
C ASP A 37 -2.56 -15.06 2.59
N GLU A 38 -3.67 -15.75 2.34
CA GLU A 38 -3.78 -17.21 2.51
C GLU A 38 -2.88 -17.99 1.53
N ASP A 39 -2.53 -17.39 0.39
CA ASP A 39 -1.60 -17.92 -0.60
C ASP A 39 -0.12 -17.65 -0.23
N GLY A 40 0.13 -16.96 0.89
CA GLY A 40 1.45 -16.64 1.39
C GLY A 40 2.12 -15.44 0.71
N ASN A 41 1.38 -14.66 -0.09
CA ASN A 41 1.91 -13.42 -0.64
C ASN A 41 1.96 -12.34 0.44
N ALA A 42 3.06 -11.61 0.47
CA ALA A 42 3.24 -10.49 1.38
C ALA A 42 2.92 -9.16 0.67
N SER A 43 2.07 -8.36 1.30
CA SER A 43 1.73 -7.00 0.87
C SER A 43 1.92 -6.01 2.02
N VAL A 44 2.07 -4.72 1.70
CA VAL A 44 2.21 -3.66 2.71
C VAL A 44 0.82 -3.22 3.15
N ASN A 45 0.62 -3.00 4.45
CA ASN A 45 -0.64 -2.48 4.99
C ASN A 45 -0.72 -0.94 4.84
N PRO A 46 -1.53 -0.39 3.92
CA PRO A 46 -1.66 1.07 3.79
C PRO A 46 -2.46 1.71 4.93
N LEU A 47 -3.22 0.92 5.69
CA LEU A 47 -4.00 1.39 6.84
C LEU A 47 -3.15 1.52 8.11
N SER A 48 -1.93 0.96 8.13
CA SER A 48 -1.04 1.05 9.28
C SER A 48 -0.54 2.49 9.48
N PRO A 49 -0.78 3.12 10.64
CA PRO A 49 -0.28 4.48 10.91
C PRO A 49 1.24 4.58 10.86
N LYS A 50 1.94 3.47 11.11
CA LYS A 50 3.41 3.39 11.01
C LYS A 50 3.86 3.46 9.55
N VAL A 51 3.23 2.69 8.66
CA VAL A 51 3.52 2.70 7.21
C VAL A 51 3.23 4.07 6.61
N GLN A 52 2.11 4.69 6.99
CA GLN A 52 1.75 6.03 6.52
C GLN A 52 2.79 7.09 6.92
N ARG A 53 3.29 7.05 8.16
CA ARG A 53 4.36 7.95 8.62
C ARG A 53 5.65 7.75 7.85
N ASP A 54 6.07 6.50 7.66
CA ASP A 54 7.30 6.18 6.94
C ASP A 54 7.21 6.62 5.47
N PHE A 55 6.06 6.41 4.83
CA PHE A 55 5.79 6.87 3.47
C PHE A 55 5.86 8.41 3.37
N ALA A 56 5.20 9.13 4.28
CA ALA A 56 5.23 10.59 4.30
C ALA A 56 6.64 11.13 4.52
N HIS A 57 7.42 10.51 5.42
CA HIS A 57 8.82 10.86 5.64
C HIS A 57 9.65 10.64 4.37
N HIS A 58 9.53 9.47 3.75
CA HIS A 58 10.26 9.14 2.51
C HIS A 58 9.97 10.15 1.39
N VAL A 59 8.68 10.47 1.16
CA VAL A 59 8.28 11.46 0.16
C VAL A 59 8.85 12.84 0.47
N LYS A 60 8.85 13.24 1.75
CA LYS A 60 9.45 14.52 2.17
C LYS A 60 10.95 14.55 1.88
N THR A 61 11.68 13.51 2.26
CA THR A 61 13.12 13.41 1.97
C THR A 61 13.40 13.50 0.48
N LEU A 62 12.60 12.84 -0.38
CA LEU A 62 12.77 12.90 -1.83
C LEU A 62 12.45 14.27 -2.44
N LYS A 63 11.58 15.07 -1.82
CA LYS A 63 11.24 16.42 -2.28
C LYS A 63 12.26 17.48 -1.84
N ASP A 64 12.99 17.22 -0.77
CA ASP A 64 14.03 18.10 -0.23
C ASP A 64 15.41 17.85 -0.91
N ILE A 65 15.49 16.94 -1.90
CA ILE A 65 16.65 16.63 -2.75
C ILE A 65 16.46 17.29 -4.11
#